data_AF-A0A7L4RRW9-F1
#
_entry.id   AF-A0A7L4RRW9-F1
#
_cell.length_a   1.000
_cell.length_b   1.000
_cell.length_c   1.000
_cell.angle_alpha   90.00
_cell.angle_beta   90.00
_cell.angle_gamma   90.00
#
_symmetry.space_group_name_H-M   'P 1'
#
loop_
_entity.id
_entity.type
_entity.pdbx_description
1 polymer ?
#
loop_
_entity_poly.entity_id
_entity_poly.type
_entity_poly.pdbx_seq_one_letter_code
_entity_poly.pdbx_strand_id
1 'polypeptide(L)' 'MGLSKKDIGRRKSNLKTRLEELEKKAKFDPMMRDVKLHEEIAQVKKKLAEID' A
#
# COMPACT_ATOMS: atom_id res chain seq x y z
N MET A 1 -1.99 15.56 -19.70
CA MET A 1 -2.97 14.46 -19.59
C MET A 1 -2.98 13.98 -18.14
N GLY A 2 -3.88 14.54 -17.33
CA GLY A 2 -4.04 14.13 -15.92
C GLY A 2 -4.89 12.87 -15.84
N LEU A 3 -4.56 11.99 -14.90
CA LEU A 3 -5.36 10.80 -14.60
C LEU A 3 -6.82 11.21 -14.34
N SER A 4 -7.78 10.50 -14.94
CA SER A 4 -9.19 10.75 -14.65
C SER A 4 -9.46 10.48 -13.17
N LYS A 5 -10.44 11.19 -12.57
CA LYS A 5 -10.88 10.93 -11.19
C LYS A 5 -11.20 9.44 -10.95
N LYS A 6 -11.68 8.74 -11.98
CA LYS A 6 -11.92 7.29 -11.95
C LYS A 6 -10.64 6.47 -11.84
N ASP A 7 -9.58 6.85 -12.55
CA ASP A 7 -8.29 6.16 -12.53
C ASP A 7 -7.56 6.37 -11.20
N ILE A 8 -7.69 7.57 -10.62
CA ILE A 8 -7.21 7.88 -9.27
C ILE A 8 -7.93 6.98 -8.25
N GLY A 9 -9.26 6.87 -8.34
CA GLY A 9 -10.04 5.97 -7.49
C GLY A 9 -9.65 4.50 -7.61
N ARG A 10 -9.44 4.01 -8.84
CA ARG A 10 -8.96 2.63 -9.09
C ARG A 10 -7.57 2.40 -8.50
N ARG A 11 -6.62 3.33 -8.69
CA ARG A 11 -5.28 3.25 -8.10
C ARG A 11 -5.33 3.22 -6.58
N LYS A 12 -6.14 4.09 -5.97
CA LYS A 12 -6.34 4.15 -4.51
C LYS A 12 -6.91 2.83 -3.98
N SER A 13 -7.91 2.27 -4.65
CA SER A 13 -8.48 0.97 -4.26
C SER A 13 -7.45 -0.15 -4.35
N ASN A 14 -6.71 -0.23 -5.46
CA ASN A 14 -5.68 -1.25 -5.65
C ASN A 14 -4.55 -1.15 -4.61
N LEU A 15 -4.12 0.07 -4.28
CA LEU A 15 -3.11 0.30 -3.25
C LEU A 15 -3.62 -0.06 -1.85
N LYS A 16 -4.89 0.20 -1.52
CA LYS A 16 -5.51 -0.23 -0.26
C LYS A 16 -5.56 -1.76 -0.16
N THR A 17 -6.05 -2.44 -1.19
CA THR A 17 -6.10 -3.91 -1.21
C THR A 17 -4.70 -4.52 -1.00
N ARG A 18 -3.70 -3.99 -1.72
CA ARG A 18 -2.32 -4.45 -1.59
C ARG A 18 -1.73 -4.16 -0.21
N LEU A 19 -2.09 -3.02 0.40
CA LEU A 19 -1.71 -2.70 1.78
C LEU A 19 -2.28 -3.74 2.76
N GLU A 20 -3.56 -4.07 2.65
CA GLU A 20 -4.21 -5.05 3.53
C GLU A 20 -3.58 -6.45 3.44
N GLU A 21 -3.19 -6.88 2.24
CA GLU A 21 -2.49 -8.14 2.04
C GLU A 21 -1.10 -8.14 2.68
N LEU A 22 -0.34 -7.04 2.53
CA LEU A 22 0.97 -6.87 3.14
C LEU A 22 0.87 -6.78 4.67
N GLU A 23 -0.12 -6.05 5.21
CA GLU A 23 -0.35 -5.96 6.65
C GLU A 23 -0.80 -7.30 7.25
N LYS A 24 -1.59 -8.11 6.52
CA LYS A 24 -1.89 -9.49 6.94
C LYS A 24 -0.63 -10.34 7.02
N LYS A 25 0.27 -10.25 6.03
CA LYS A 25 1.56 -10.96 6.08
C LYS A 25 2.42 -10.45 7.24
N ALA A 26 2.45 -9.15 7.48
CA ALA A 26 3.21 -8.53 8.56
C ALA A 26 2.68 -8.92 9.95
N LYS A 27 1.37 -9.19 10.10
CA LYS A 27 0.83 -9.73 11.35
C LYS A 27 1.41 -11.10 11.74
N PHE A 28 1.82 -11.90 10.76
CA PHE A 28 2.49 -13.18 10.99
C PHE A 28 4.01 -13.04 11.13
N ASP A 29 4.57 -11.85 10.88
CA ASP A 29 5.98 -11.51 11.09
C ASP A 29 6.11 -10.43 12.20
N PRO A 30 5.88 -10.78 13.47
CA PRO A 30 5.94 -9.83 14.58
C PRO A 30 7.36 -9.31 14.86
N MET A 31 8.39 -9.91 14.26
CA MET A 31 9.79 -9.55 14.47
C MET A 31 10.35 -8.61 13.39
N MET A 32 9.54 -8.17 12.43
CA MET A 32 10.00 -7.40 11.27
C MET A 32 11.23 -8.03 10.59
N ARG A 33 11.29 -9.36 10.56
CA ARG A 33 12.41 -10.09 9.95
C ARG A 33 12.47 -9.82 8.47
N ASP A 34 11.30 -9.66 7.85
CA ASP A 34 11.18 -9.30 6.45
C ASP A 34 11.15 -7.77 6.31
N VAL A 35 12.34 -7.15 6.38
CA VAL A 35 12.53 -5.69 6.24
C VAL A 35 11.88 -5.18 4.95
N LYS A 36 11.96 -5.96 3.86
CA LYS A 36 11.34 -5.62 2.58
C LYS A 36 9.83 -5.49 2.67
N LEU A 37 9.17 -6.37 3.44
CA LEU A 37 7.72 -6.33 3.64
C LEU A 37 7.31 -5.02 4.33
N HIS A 38 8.05 -4.62 5.37
CA HIS A 38 7.77 -3.39 6.10
C HIS A 38 8.08 -2.14 5.26
N GLU A 39 9.15 -2.16 4.47
CA GLU A 39 9.45 -1.10 3.50
C GLU A 39 8.35 -0.97 2.43
N GLU A 40 7.85 -2.09 1.89
CA GLU A 40 6.74 -2.07 0.94
C GLU A 40 5.46 -1.50 1.56
N ILE A 41 5.13 -1.85 2.81
CA ILE A 41 3.99 -1.26 3.53
C ILE A 41 4.17 0.25 3.66
N ALA A 42 5.36 0.71 4.06
CA ALA A 42 5.64 2.13 4.20
C ALA A 42 5.55 2.89 2.87
N GLN A 43 6.07 2.30 1.78
CA GLN A 43 5.97 2.88 0.44
C GLN A 43 4.53 2.95 -0.05
N VAL A 44 3.73 1.90 0.16
CA VAL A 44 2.32 1.87 -0.23
C VAL A 44 1.51 2.89 0.58
N LYS A 45 1.80 3.06 1.88
CA LYS A 45 1.19 4.13 2.70
C LYS A 45 1.54 5.52 2.19
N LYS A 46 2.81 5.78 1.85
CA LYS A 46 3.23 7.06 1.25
C LYS A 46 2.49 7.35 -0.06
N LYS A 47 2.43 6.36 -0.96
CA LYS A 47 1.71 6.50 -2.23
C LYS A 47 0.21 6.74 -2.04
N LEU A 48 -0.41 6.14 -1.01
CA LEU A 48 -1.80 6.43 -0.68
C LEU A 48 -1.98 7.87 -0.16
N ALA A 49 -1.05 8.39 0.63
CA ALA A 49 -1.09 9.76 1.14
C ALA A 49 -0.84 10.82 0.04
N GLU A 50 -0.08 10.49 -1.00
CA GLU A 50 0.09 11.37 -2.17
C GLU A 50 -1.14 11.38 -3.12
N ILE A 51 -2.05 10.43 -2.97
CA ILE A 51 -3.25 10.26 -3.79
C ILE A 51 -4.51 10.78 -3.08
N ASP A 52 -4.47 10.96 -1.76
CA ASP A 52 -5.55 11.54 -0.94
C ASP A 52 -5.57 13.07 -1.05
#